data_AF-A0A954B5B9-F1
#
_entry.id   AF-A0A954B5B9-F1
#
_cell.length_a   1.000
_cell.length_b   1.000
_cell.length_c   1.000
_cell.angle_alpha   90.00
_cell.angle_beta   90.00
_cell.angle_gamma   90.00
#
_symmetry.space_group_name_H-M   'P 1'
#
loop_
_entity.id
_entity.type
_entity.pdbx_description
1 polymer ?
#
loop_
_entity_poly.entity_id
_entity_poly.type
_entity_poly.pdbx_seq_one_letter_code
_entity_poly.pdbx_strand_id
1 'polypeptide(L)'
;LRAARVHIASARRQAFSRTAATPSAVVTVTMASGRLSHSQAKGIRFLIALAIADLQPEHVAVIDSVNGVVLAPGETDDAAGYSLDKIAERERAMERDLMGLLEARVGAGNARVKVAIDVSNESETYSERVLDPQQRILVNRETSEKQEQGSSSA
;
A
#
# COMPACT_ATOMS: atom_id res chain seq x y z
N LEU A 1 -22.74 4.98 1.47
CA LEU A 1 -21.92 6.20 1.60
C LEU A 1 -22.86 7.39 1.45
N ARG A 2 -22.85 8.36 2.38
CA ARG A 2 -23.76 9.52 2.35
C ARG A 2 -23.10 10.73 1.68
N ALA A 3 -21.84 10.98 2.00
CA ALA A 3 -21.05 12.06 1.40
C ALA A 3 -19.56 11.71 1.44
N ALA A 4 -18.78 12.31 0.53
CA ALA A 4 -17.34 12.27 0.56
C ALA A 4 -16.79 13.66 0.19
N ARG A 5 -15.69 14.04 0.82
CA ARG A 5 -14.94 15.27 0.51
C ARG A 5 -13.48 14.92 0.36
N VAL A 6 -12.84 15.45 -0.68
CA VAL A 6 -11.44 15.18 -0.98
C VAL A 6 -10.70 16.52 -1.02
N HIS A 7 -9.65 16.62 -0.20
CA HIS A 7 -8.72 17.73 -0.21
C HIS A 7 -7.41 17.24 -0.83
N ILE A 8 -6.97 17.88 -1.90
CA ILE A 8 -5.76 17.51 -2.63
C ILE A 8 -4.76 18.65 -2.50
N ALA A 9 -3.58 18.35 -1.96
CA ALA A 9 -2.43 19.24 -1.99
C ALA A 9 -1.64 18.97 -3.27
N SER A 10 -1.91 19.75 -4.31
CA SER A 10 -1.21 19.63 -5.58
C SER A 10 0.22 20.20 -5.46
N ALA A 11 1.20 19.37 -5.75
CA ALA A 11 2.59 19.78 -5.86
C ALA A 11 2.83 20.53 -7.19
N ARG A 12 2.72 21.86 -7.19
CA ARG A 12 3.09 22.66 -8.37
C ARG A 12 4.62 22.69 -8.47
N ARG A 13 5.19 22.03 -9.48
CA ARG A 13 6.63 22.11 -9.76
C ARG A 13 6.99 23.56 -10.09
N GLN A 14 7.91 24.15 -9.33
CA GLN A 14 8.56 25.41 -9.73
C GLN A 14 9.50 25.09 -10.88
N ALA A 15 9.44 25.88 -11.95
CA ALA A 15 10.50 25.86 -12.96
C ALA A 15 11.82 26.07 -12.20
N PHE A 16 12.82 25.21 -12.43
CA PHE A 16 14.14 25.22 -11.77
C PHE A 16 14.25 24.55 -10.38
N SER A 17 13.19 24.03 -9.77
CA SER A 17 13.37 23.19 -8.57
C SER A 17 14.01 21.85 -8.94
N ARG A 18 15.10 21.47 -8.26
CA ARG A 18 15.69 20.13 -8.37
C ARG A 18 14.88 19.07 -7.62
N THR A 19 14.04 19.49 -6.69
CA THR A 19 13.20 18.61 -5.87
C THR A 19 11.76 18.69 -6.37
N ALA A 20 11.21 17.57 -6.83
CA ALA A 20 9.79 17.45 -7.12
C ALA A 20 9.02 17.47 -5.79
N ALA A 21 8.05 18.39 -5.65
CA ALA A 21 7.13 18.33 -4.52
C ALA A 21 6.26 17.08 -4.67
N THR A 22 6.03 16.37 -3.56
CA THR A 22 5.18 15.19 -3.52
C THR A 22 3.73 15.60 -3.31
N PRO A 23 2.79 15.22 -4.19
CA PRO A 23 1.38 15.49 -3.94
C PRO A 23 0.88 14.64 -2.77
N SER A 24 -0.12 15.15 -2.06
CA SER A 24 -0.80 14.43 -0.99
C SER A 24 -2.31 14.67 -1.03
N ALA A 25 -3.07 13.77 -0.43
CA ALA A 25 -4.53 13.90 -0.38
C ALA A 25 -5.10 13.45 0.96
N VAL A 26 -6.23 14.04 1.33
CA VAL A 26 -7.03 13.66 2.49
C VAL A 26 -8.47 13.47 2.05
N VAL A 27 -9.06 12.34 2.43
CA VAL A 27 -10.42 11.97 2.07
C VAL A 27 -11.23 11.82 3.33
N THR A 28 -12.29 12.62 3.46
CA THR A 28 -13.26 12.48 4.54
C THR A 28 -14.53 11.85 4.00
N VAL A 29 -14.91 10.71 4.55
CA VAL A 29 -16.08 9.94 4.15
C VAL A 29 -17.12 9.99 5.27
N THR A 30 -18.36 10.31 4.92
CA THR A 30 -19.52 10.18 5.80
C THR A 30 -20.33 8.99 5.38
N MET A 31 -20.40 7.97 6.24
CA MET A 31 -21.19 6.77 6.01
C MET A 31 -22.68 7.06 6.25
N ALA A 32 -23.56 6.39 5.49
CA ALA A 32 -25.02 6.49 5.69
C ALA A 32 -25.47 5.66 6.90
N SER A 33 -24.79 4.53 7.11
CA SER A 33 -24.97 3.63 8.24
C SER A 33 -23.67 2.82 8.41
N GLY A 34 -23.37 2.43 9.65
CA GLY A 34 -22.18 1.65 9.98
C GLY A 34 -20.87 2.46 9.89
N ARG A 35 -19.75 1.75 10.03
CA ARG A 35 -18.38 2.29 9.98
C ARG A 35 -17.75 2.04 8.63
N LEU A 36 -16.87 2.92 8.18
CA LEU A 36 -16.04 2.65 7.01
C LEU A 36 -15.08 1.49 7.35
N SER A 37 -15.17 0.39 6.62
CA SER A 37 -14.24 -0.72 6.82
C SER A 37 -12.86 -0.39 6.24
N HIS A 38 -11.83 -0.99 6.82
CA HIS A 38 -10.45 -0.79 6.39
C HIS A 38 -10.23 -1.24 4.93
N SER A 39 -10.90 -2.30 4.46
CA SER A 39 -10.86 -2.74 3.05
C SER A 39 -11.50 -1.71 2.11
N GLN A 40 -12.63 -1.11 2.49
CA GLN A 40 -13.26 -0.02 1.71
C GLN A 40 -12.37 1.23 1.69
N ALA A 41 -11.78 1.60 2.82
CA ALA A 41 -10.84 2.72 2.89
C ALA A 41 -9.62 2.50 1.97
N LYS A 42 -9.08 1.29 1.92
CA LYS A 42 -7.99 0.93 0.98
C LYS A 42 -8.41 1.09 -0.46
N GLY A 43 -9.59 0.59 -0.83
CA GLY A 43 -10.13 0.75 -2.17
C GLY A 43 -10.21 2.23 -2.58
N ILE A 44 -10.70 3.09 -1.67
CA ILE A 44 -10.78 4.54 -1.89
C ILE A 44 -9.39 5.15 -2.06
N ARG A 45 -8.43 4.78 -1.20
CA ARG A 45 -7.03 5.24 -1.26
C ARG A 45 -6.38 4.94 -2.62
N PHE A 46 -6.45 3.68 -3.07
CA PHE A 46 -5.86 3.27 -4.34
C PHE A 46 -6.56 3.93 -5.54
N LEU A 47 -7.89 4.07 -5.50
CA LEU A 47 -8.63 4.74 -6.56
C LEU A 47 -8.15 6.19 -6.75
N ILE A 48 -7.92 6.91 -5.65
CA ILE A 48 -7.50 8.31 -5.68
C ILE A 48 -6.03 8.44 -6.09
N ALA A 49 -5.17 7.58 -5.55
CA ALA A 49 -3.76 7.55 -5.94
C ALA A 49 -3.59 7.32 -7.45
N LEU A 50 -4.36 6.39 -8.02
CA LEU A 50 -4.34 6.12 -9.47
C LEU A 50 -4.94 7.25 -10.32
N ALA A 51 -5.83 8.06 -9.74
CA ALA A 51 -6.47 9.17 -10.45
C ALA A 51 -5.59 10.43 -10.55
N ILE A 52 -4.53 10.54 -9.75
CA ILE A 52 -3.70 11.74 -9.64
C ILE A 52 -2.26 11.40 -10.00
N ALA A 53 -1.71 12.11 -10.97
CA ALA A 53 -0.32 11.94 -11.38
C ALA A 53 0.65 12.15 -10.21
N ASP A 54 1.65 11.26 -10.11
CA ASP A 54 2.69 11.26 -9.07
C ASP A 54 2.17 11.13 -7.62
N LEU A 55 0.89 10.80 -7.40
CA LEU A 55 0.35 10.56 -6.06
C LEU A 55 0.48 9.08 -5.67
N GLN A 56 1.34 8.82 -4.69
CA GLN A 56 1.47 7.49 -4.11
C GLN A 56 0.35 7.19 -3.11
N PRO A 57 -0.14 5.94 -3.03
CA PRO A 57 -1.16 5.53 -2.07
C PRO A 57 -0.79 5.88 -0.62
N GLU A 58 0.48 5.75 -0.25
CA GLU A 58 0.98 6.06 1.08
C GLU A 58 0.82 7.54 1.46
N HIS A 59 0.63 8.45 0.49
CA HIS A 59 0.41 9.87 0.73
C HIS A 59 -1.08 10.26 0.81
N VAL A 60 -1.98 9.28 0.92
CA VAL A 60 -3.43 9.50 0.99
C VAL A 60 -3.97 9.05 2.34
N ALA A 61 -4.50 10.00 3.10
CA ALA A 61 -5.23 9.73 4.34
C ALA A 61 -6.72 9.48 4.07
N VAL A 62 -7.31 8.52 4.77
CA VAL A 62 -8.76 8.27 4.72
C VAL A 62 -9.34 8.37 6.13
N ILE A 63 -10.35 9.23 6.28
CA ILE A 63 -10.96 9.59 7.54
C ILE A 63 -12.46 9.31 7.45
N ASP A 64 -12.99 8.59 8.42
CA ASP A 64 -14.43 8.48 8.67
C ASP A 64 -14.87 9.69 9.52
N SER A 65 -15.86 10.43 9.05
CA SER A 65 -16.32 11.66 9.72
C SER A 65 -16.82 11.46 11.15
N VAL A 66 -17.23 10.24 11.51
CA VAL A 66 -17.72 9.89 12.85
C VAL A 66 -16.65 9.16 13.65
N ASN A 67 -15.94 8.22 13.01
CA ASN A 67 -15.04 7.29 13.71
C ASN A 67 -13.56 7.73 13.70
N GLY A 68 -13.21 8.80 12.97
CA GLY A 68 -11.85 9.32 12.91
C GLY A 68 -11.01 8.68 11.81
N VAL A 69 -9.68 8.68 11.98
CA VAL A 69 -8.73 8.20 10.96
C VAL A 69 -8.88 6.69 10.77
N VAL A 70 -9.09 6.27 9.52
CA VAL A 70 -9.20 4.85 9.13
C VAL A 70 -7.94 4.35 8.44
N LEU A 71 -7.29 5.23 7.67
CA LEU A 71 -5.97 5.00 7.07
C LEU A 71 -5.14 6.27 7.24
N ALA A 72 -3.97 6.13 7.85
CA ALA A 72 -3.01 7.22 7.99
C ALA A 72 -2.04 7.26 6.79
N PRO A 73 -1.48 8.45 6.45
CA PRO A 73 -0.36 8.53 5.52
C PRO A 73 0.84 7.73 6.03
N GLY A 74 1.53 7.02 5.14
CA GLY A 74 2.66 6.15 5.48
C GLY A 74 2.26 4.76 5.98
N GLU A 75 0.96 4.48 6.14
CA GLU A 75 0.48 3.15 6.49
C GLU A 75 0.56 2.22 5.27
N THR A 76 1.73 1.58 5.09
CA THR A 76 1.94 0.55 4.07
C THR A 76 1.29 -0.77 4.50
N ASP A 77 0.90 -1.57 3.51
CA ASP A 77 0.32 -2.89 3.75
C ASP A 77 1.35 -3.92 4.28
N ASP A 78 2.58 -3.48 4.59
CA ASP A 78 3.62 -4.32 5.20
C ASP A 78 3.27 -4.72 6.65
N ALA A 79 2.21 -4.13 7.21
CA ALA A 79 1.46 -4.69 8.33
C ALA A 79 0.43 -5.77 7.90
N ALA A 80 0.68 -6.46 6.78
CA ALA A 80 0.19 -7.82 6.54
C ALA A 80 0.74 -8.82 7.58
N GLY A 81 1.63 -8.39 8.47
CA GLY A 81 1.70 -8.94 9.82
C GLY A 81 0.38 -8.69 10.54
N TYR A 82 -0.46 -9.73 10.57
CA TYR A 82 -1.56 -9.92 11.50
C TYR A 82 -1.65 -8.83 12.56
N SER A 83 -2.39 -7.75 12.27
CA SER A 83 -2.64 -6.70 13.26
C SER A 83 -3.14 -7.38 14.54
N LEU A 84 -2.63 -6.96 15.71
CA LEU A 84 -2.99 -7.55 17.00
C LEU A 84 -4.51 -7.67 17.19
N ASP A 85 -5.27 -6.72 16.63
CA ASP A 85 -6.73 -6.76 16.64
C ASP A 85 -7.30 -7.94 15.82
N LYS A 86 -6.72 -8.24 14.66
CA LYS A 86 -7.10 -9.41 13.84
C LYS A 86 -6.72 -10.72 14.50
N ILE A 87 -5.56 -10.78 15.17
CA ILE A 87 -5.15 -11.95 15.96
C ILE A 87 -6.15 -12.19 17.08
N ALA A 88 -6.45 -11.15 17.87
CA ALA A 88 -7.40 -11.23 18.97
C ALA A 88 -8.82 -11.57 18.51
N GLU A 89 -9.27 -11.04 17.37
CA GLU A 89 -10.56 -11.42 16.78
C GLU A 89 -10.59 -12.91 16.40
N ARG A 90 -9.49 -13.42 15.84
CA ARG A 90 -9.36 -14.82 15.43
C ARG A 90 -9.22 -15.78 16.62
N GLU A 91 -8.52 -15.39 17.67
CA GLU A 91 -8.46 -16.12 18.94
C GLU A 91 -9.86 -16.28 19.54
N ARG A 92 -10.60 -15.17 19.66
CA ARG A 92 -11.99 -15.21 20.19
C ARG A 92 -12.91 -16.06 19.33
N ALA A 93 -12.73 -16.06 18.00
CA ALA A 93 -13.53 -16.89 17.11
C ALA A 93 -13.26 -18.38 17.36
N MET A 94 -11.98 -18.79 17.39
CA MET A 94 -11.61 -20.17 17.70
C MET A 94 -12.02 -20.60 19.11
N GLU A 95 -11.93 -19.72 20.11
CA GLU A 95 -12.41 -20.02 21.46
C GLU A 95 -13.90 -20.37 21.47
N ARG A 96 -14.74 -19.61 20.76
CA ARG A 96 -16.18 -19.88 20.68
C ARG A 96 -16.48 -21.20 19.98
N ASP A 97 -15.81 -21.45 18.86
CA ASP A 97 -16.02 -22.67 18.08
C ASP A 97 -15.62 -23.92 18.88
N LEU A 98 -14.45 -23.88 19.51
CA LEU A 98 -13.96 -24.98 20.37
C LEU A 98 -14.82 -25.14 21.63
N MET A 99 -15.29 -24.04 22.23
CA MET A 99 -16.22 -24.11 23.36
C MET A 99 -17.49 -24.87 22.97
N GLY A 100 -18.12 -24.53 21.84
CA GLY A 100 -19.35 -25.19 21.39
C GLY A 100 -19.16 -26.69 21.12
N LEU A 101 -18.01 -27.07 20.53
CA LEU A 101 -17.68 -28.49 20.31
C LEU A 101 -17.51 -29.27 21.62
N LEU A 102 -16.84 -28.68 22.60
CA LEU A 102 -16.62 -29.32 23.90
C LEU A 102 -17.91 -29.38 24.72
N GLU A 103 -18.68 -28.30 24.77
CA GLU A 103 -19.96 -28.24 25.50
C GLU A 103 -20.99 -29.24 24.95
N ALA A 104 -20.99 -29.52 23.64
CA ALA A 104 -21.83 -30.56 23.05
C ALA A 104 -21.54 -31.97 23.61
N ARG A 105 -20.35 -32.19 24.18
CA ARG A 105 -19.95 -33.46 24.79
C ARG A 105 -19.98 -33.45 26.32
N VAL A 106 -19.59 -32.36 26.97
CA VAL A 106 -19.43 -32.28 28.44
C VAL A 106 -20.58 -31.54 29.14
N GLY A 107 -21.52 -30.96 28.38
CA GLY A 107 -22.60 -30.12 28.90
C GLY A 107 -22.20 -28.66 29.04
N ALA A 108 -23.18 -27.77 28.88
CA ALA A 108 -22.96 -26.32 28.91
C ALA A 108 -22.33 -25.87 30.25
N GLY A 109 -21.33 -25.00 30.18
CA GLY A 109 -20.64 -24.46 31.36
C GLY A 109 -19.59 -25.38 32.01
N ASN A 110 -19.45 -26.62 31.53
CA ASN A 110 -18.45 -27.57 32.05
C ASN A 110 -17.10 -27.53 31.28
N ALA A 111 -16.94 -26.62 30.32
CA ALA A 111 -15.70 -26.45 29.56
C ALA A 111 -15.18 -25.00 29.66
N ARG A 112 -13.86 -24.84 29.60
CA ARG A 112 -13.20 -23.54 29.41
C ARG A 112 -12.08 -23.70 28.39
N VAL A 113 -12.07 -22.84 27.38
CA VAL A 113 -11.07 -22.84 26.30
C VAL A 113 -10.34 -21.50 26.31
N LYS A 114 -9.03 -21.53 26.10
CA LYS A 114 -8.20 -20.37 25.82
C LYS A 114 -7.35 -20.66 24.58
N VAL A 115 -7.29 -19.71 23.65
CA VAL A 115 -6.50 -19.84 22.42
C VAL A 115 -5.48 -18.71 22.37
N ALA A 116 -4.23 -19.05 22.07
CA ALA A 116 -3.16 -18.09 21.79
C ALA A 116 -2.61 -18.38 20.40
N ILE A 117 -2.49 -17.36 19.56
CA ILE A 117 -1.96 -17.49 18.21
C ILE A 117 -0.58 -16.82 18.17
N ASP A 118 0.43 -17.61 17.82
CA ASP A 118 1.77 -17.11 17.51
C ASP A 118 1.94 -17.02 15.99
N VAL A 119 2.50 -15.91 15.51
CA VAL A 119 2.63 -15.59 14.08
C VAL A 119 4.10 -15.33 13.77
N SER A 120 4.70 -16.18 12.95
CA SER A 120 6.02 -15.93 12.36
C SER A 120 5.87 -15.43 10.92
N ASN A 121 6.25 -14.17 10.68
CA ASN A 121 6.35 -13.60 9.33
C ASN A 121 7.79 -13.77 8.82
N GLU A 122 8.02 -14.80 8.03
CA GLU A 122 9.28 -15.00 7.30
C GLU A 122 9.07 -14.56 5.84
N SER A 123 9.96 -13.72 5.32
CA SER A 123 9.90 -13.21 3.95
C SER A 123 11.22 -13.51 3.25
N GLU A 124 11.18 -14.37 2.24
CA GLU A 124 12.33 -14.68 1.39
C GLU A 124 12.24 -13.88 0.09
N THR A 125 13.31 -13.15 -0.24
CA THR A 125 13.43 -12.45 -1.52
C THR A 125 14.32 -13.25 -2.48
N TYR A 126 13.73 -13.81 -3.53
CA TYR A 126 14.48 -14.42 -4.63
C TYR A 126 14.85 -13.36 -5.66
N SER A 127 16.15 -13.20 -5.93
CA SER A 127 16.66 -12.35 -7.01
C SER A 127 17.39 -13.22 -8.03
N GLU A 128 16.77 -13.44 -9.18
CA GLU A 128 17.37 -14.17 -10.29
C GLU A 128 17.99 -13.18 -11.28
N ARG A 129 19.31 -13.28 -11.50
CA ARG A 129 20.01 -12.51 -12.53
C ARG A 129 20.45 -13.45 -13.64
N VAL A 130 19.66 -13.54 -14.71
CA VAL A 130 20.04 -14.24 -15.93
C VAL A 130 21.04 -13.37 -16.71
N LEU A 131 22.31 -13.78 -16.74
CA LEU A 131 23.33 -13.20 -17.60
C LEU A 131 23.47 -14.10 -18.83
N ASP A 132 22.96 -13.65 -19.97
CA ASP A 132 23.15 -14.34 -21.26
C ASP A 132 24.58 -14.08 -21.77
N PRO A 133 25.46 -15.10 -21.82
CA PRO A 133 26.84 -14.94 -22.26
C PRO A 133 26.97 -14.73 -23.79
N GLN A 134 25.89 -14.85 -24.56
CA GLN A 134 25.90 -14.70 -26.02
C GLN A 134 25.46 -13.30 -26.50
N GLN A 135 24.90 -12.46 -25.61
CA GLN A 135 24.64 -11.06 -25.95
C GLN A 135 25.96 -10.30 -26.06
N ARG A 136 26.44 -10.16 -27.30
CA ARG A 136 27.52 -9.23 -27.65
C ARG A 136 27.00 -7.81 -27.43
N ILE A 137 27.23 -7.27 -26.24
CA ILE A 137 26.99 -5.85 -25.96
C ILE A 137 28.02 -5.07 -26.81
N LEU A 138 27.54 -4.27 -27.76
CA LEU A 138 28.39 -3.36 -28.54
C LEU A 138 28.85 -2.23 -27.60
N VAL A 139 30.03 -2.39 -26.99
CA VAL A 139 30.52 -1.47 -25.95
C VAL A 139 31.12 -0.18 -26.54
N ASN A 140 31.42 -0.12 -27.84
CA ASN A 140 31.95 1.11 -28.44
C ASN A 140 31.62 1.24 -29.93
N ARG A 141 31.01 2.38 -30.31
CA ARG A 141 30.93 2.84 -31.70
C ARG A 141 31.37 4.31 -31.71
N GLU A 142 32.65 4.54 -32.02
CA GLU A 142 33.16 5.85 -32.41
C GLU A 142 32.96 6.02 -33.92
N THR A 143 31.98 6.84 -34.30
CA THR A 143 31.86 7.38 -35.66
C THR A 143 32.54 8.74 -35.70
N SER A 144 33.75 8.78 -36.28
CA SER A 144 34.43 10.03 -36.63
C SER A 144 34.10 10.37 -38.08
N GLU A 145 33.24 11.35 -38.29
CA GLU A 145 33.01 11.96 -39.60
C GLU A 145 33.71 13.33 -39.60
N LYS A 146 34.85 13.42 -40.31
CA LYS A 146 35.52 14.69 -40.60
C LYS A 146 35.11 15.14 -42.00
N GLN A 147 34.40 16.25 -42.08
CA GLN A 147 34.09 16.94 -43.33
C GLN A 147 35.04 18.13 -43.46
N GLU A 148 36.07 18.00 -44.29
CA GLU A 148 36.89 19.12 -44.76
C GLU A 148 36.22 19.71 -46.00
N GLN A 149 35.67 20.92 -45.88
CA GLN A 149 35.43 21.78 -47.03
C GLN A 149 36.41 22.94 -46.98
N GLY A 150 37.32 22.93 -47.96
CA GLY A 150 38.43 23.86 -48.07
C GLY A 150 37.96 25.31 -48.22
N SER A 151 38.70 26.18 -47.54
CA SER A 151 38.69 27.62 -47.80
C SER A 151 39.28 27.89 -49.19
N SER A 152 38.54 28.63 -50.00
CA SER A 152 39.11 29.42 -51.09
C SER A 152 38.60 30.85 -50.92
N SER A 153 39.51 31.70 -50.45
CA SER A 153 39.41 33.15 -50.46
C SER A 153 39.86 33.69 -51.81
N ALA A 154 39.05 34.55 -52.43
CA ALA A 154 39.45 35.72 -53.23
C ALA A 154 38.21 36.57 -53.51
#